data_AF-A0A109RVH1-F1
#
_entry.id   AF-A0A109RVH1-F1
#
_cell.length_a   1.000
_cell.length_b   1.000
_cell.length_c   1.000
_cell.angle_alpha   90.00
_cell.angle_beta   90.00
_cell.angle_gamma   90.00
#
_symmetry.space_group_name_H-M   'P 1'
#
loop_
_entity.id
_entity.type
_entity.pdbx_description
1 polymer ?
#
loop_
_entity_poly.entity_id
_entity_poly.type
_entity_poly.pdbx_seq_one_letter_code
_entity_poly.pdbx_strand_id
1 'polypeptide(L)'
;MKYKSFRVATEGSTTDGRKITREWLSQMAKNYNPKQFGARINLEHIKGLYPDSVFKAYGDVIAVSVKEENGAMALFATIDPTADLIKMNKERQKVYTSIEVDPTLQAQAKPIWWALLSPITPPA
;
A
#
# COMPACT_ATOMS: atom_id res chain seq x y z
N MET A 1 11.40 -17.50 2.83
CA MET A 1 10.81 -16.95 1.60
C MET A 1 11.24 -15.50 1.45
N LYS A 2 11.59 -15.05 0.24
CA LYS A 2 11.90 -13.64 -0.02
C LYS A 2 10.59 -12.95 -0.37
N TYR A 3 10.08 -12.11 0.52
CA TYR A 3 8.88 -11.32 0.25
C TYR A 3 9.10 -10.40 -0.94
N LYS A 4 8.07 -10.24 -1.77
CA LYS A 4 8.15 -9.41 -2.98
C LYS A 4 7.71 -7.98 -2.64
N SER A 5 8.50 -7.02 -3.09
CA SER A 5 8.14 -5.61 -3.05
C SER A 5 7.42 -5.24 -4.32
N PHE A 6 6.41 -4.40 -4.20
CA PHE A 6 5.59 -3.95 -5.31
C PHE A 6 5.41 -2.43 -5.22
N ARG A 7 5.25 -1.74 -6.35
CA ARG A 7 5.10 -0.27 -6.42
C ARG A 7 3.70 0.20 -6.09
N VAL A 8 3.49 0.82 -4.92
CA VAL A 8 2.16 1.14 -4.37
C VAL A 8 1.58 2.46 -4.81
N ALA A 9 2.45 3.43 -5.03
CA ALA A 9 2.09 4.78 -5.42
C ALA A 9 3.26 5.44 -6.13
N THR A 10 2.96 6.54 -6.80
CA THR A 10 3.95 7.38 -7.47
C THR A 10 3.57 8.83 -7.22
N GLU A 11 4.56 9.71 -7.07
CA GLU A 11 4.32 11.14 -6.95
C GLU A 11 3.52 11.66 -8.16
N GLY A 12 2.64 12.63 -7.92
CA GLY A 12 1.76 13.17 -8.95
C GLY A 12 0.32 13.33 -8.52
N SER A 13 -0.54 13.64 -9.49
CA SER A 13 -1.97 13.84 -9.27
C SER A 13 -2.70 12.51 -9.13
N THR A 14 -3.62 12.42 -8.17
CA THR A 14 -4.51 11.27 -7.96
C THR A 14 -5.89 11.55 -8.53
N THR A 15 -6.65 10.48 -8.81
CA THR A 15 -7.99 10.56 -9.41
C THR A 15 -9.02 11.30 -8.55
N ASP A 16 -8.77 11.37 -7.24
CA ASP A 16 -9.61 12.10 -6.27
C ASP A 16 -9.23 13.58 -6.12
N GLY A 17 -8.31 14.10 -6.94
CA GLY A 17 -7.89 15.50 -6.95
C GLY A 17 -6.79 15.86 -5.95
N ARG A 18 -6.32 14.90 -5.13
CA ARG A 18 -5.14 15.12 -4.27
C ARG A 18 -3.84 15.07 -5.10
N LYS A 19 -2.76 15.57 -4.51
CA LYS A 19 -1.41 15.49 -5.09
C LYS A 19 -0.50 14.76 -4.12
N ILE A 20 0.07 13.64 -4.57
CA ILE A 20 1.10 12.91 -3.85
C ILE A 20 2.44 13.64 -4.08
N THR A 21 3.05 14.13 -3.01
CA THR A 21 4.36 14.80 -3.07
C THR A 21 5.51 13.83 -2.79
N ARG A 22 6.70 14.17 -3.27
CA ARG A 22 7.94 13.42 -3.02
C ARG A 22 8.23 13.30 -1.53
N GLU A 23 8.06 14.40 -0.81
CA GLU A 23 8.30 14.51 0.63
C GLU A 23 7.39 13.54 1.38
N TRP A 24 6.13 13.44 0.96
CA TRP A 24 5.17 12.54 1.59
C TRP A 24 5.61 11.09 1.48
N LEU A 25 5.95 10.62 0.27
CA LEU A 25 6.42 9.25 0.04
C LEU A 25 7.72 8.96 0.79
N SER A 26 8.63 9.94 0.83
CA SER A 26 9.91 9.81 1.52
C SER A 26 9.74 9.70 3.04
N GLN A 27 8.89 10.55 3.62
CA GLN A 27 8.55 10.51 5.05
C GLN A 27 7.83 9.22 5.43
N MET A 28 6.93 8.78 4.56
CA MET A 28 6.29 7.48 4.62
C MET A 28 7.35 6.40 4.80
N ALA A 29 8.23 6.17 3.80
CA ALA A 29 9.22 5.10 3.91
C ALA A 29 10.15 5.26 5.13
N LYS A 30 10.56 6.48 5.46
CA LYS A 30 11.44 6.76 6.61
C LYS A 30 10.81 6.41 7.96
N ASN A 31 9.52 6.68 8.11
CA ASN A 31 8.85 6.55 9.39
C ASN A 31 8.20 5.17 9.59
N TYR A 32 8.06 4.35 8.54
CA TYR A 32 7.36 3.08 8.69
C TYR A 32 8.04 2.12 9.67
N ASN A 33 7.33 1.74 10.72
CA ASN A 33 7.78 0.73 11.67
C ASN A 33 6.64 -0.25 11.97
N PRO A 34 6.63 -1.46 11.37
CA PRO A 34 5.56 -2.43 11.56
C PRO A 34 5.45 -2.94 13.00
N LYS A 35 6.49 -2.77 13.83
CA LYS A 35 6.45 -3.12 15.26
C LYS A 35 5.69 -2.10 16.11
N GLN A 36 5.62 -0.84 15.67
CA GLN A 36 4.88 0.21 16.35
C GLN A 36 3.48 0.40 15.75
N PHE A 37 3.37 0.34 14.43
CA PHE A 37 2.11 0.47 13.70
C PHE A 37 2.15 -0.40 12.44
N GLY A 38 1.48 -1.55 12.52
CA GLY A 38 1.35 -2.49 11.41
C GLY A 38 0.24 -2.09 10.46
N ALA A 39 0.47 -2.36 9.18
CA ALA A 39 -0.48 -2.12 8.11
C ALA A 39 -0.99 -3.42 7.53
N ARG A 40 -2.32 -3.55 7.43
CA ARG A 40 -3.00 -4.74 6.93
C ARG A 40 -3.47 -4.53 5.49
N ILE A 41 -3.50 -5.62 4.73
CA ILE A 41 -4.06 -5.63 3.37
C ILE A 41 -5.57 -5.84 3.52
N ASN A 42 -6.35 -4.82 3.20
CA ASN A 42 -7.81 -4.87 3.24
C ASN A 42 -8.39 -5.06 1.85
N LEU A 43 -9.56 -5.66 1.76
CA LEU A 43 -10.33 -5.73 0.53
C LEU A 43 -11.18 -4.46 0.39
N GLU A 44 -11.02 -3.71 -0.71
CA GLU A 44 -11.80 -2.50 -1.02
C GLU A 44 -11.79 -1.38 0.03
N HIS A 45 -10.71 -1.25 0.83
CA HIS A 45 -10.65 -0.25 1.92
C HIS A 45 -11.73 -0.45 3.01
N ILE A 46 -12.38 -1.63 3.03
CA ILE A 46 -13.38 -1.97 4.04
C ILE A 46 -12.70 -2.77 5.15
N LYS A 47 -12.89 -2.30 6.39
CA LYS A 47 -12.49 -3.03 7.59
C LYS A 47 -13.63 -3.95 7.99
N GLY A 48 -13.47 -5.25 7.76
CA GLY A 48 -14.45 -6.25 8.20
C GLY A 48 -14.65 -6.18 9.71
N LEU A 49 -15.90 -6.26 10.16
CA LEU A 49 -16.25 -6.34 11.58
C LEU A 49 -15.89 -7.70 12.18
N TYR A 50 -16.02 -8.76 11.37
CA TYR A 50 -15.78 -10.14 11.77
C TYR A 50 -14.53 -10.71 11.07
N PRO A 51 -13.72 -11.51 11.79
CA PRO A 51 -12.44 -12.03 11.27
C PRO A 51 -12.60 -13.05 10.14
N ASP A 52 -13.76 -13.67 10.00
CA ASP A 52 -14.11 -14.68 9.01
C ASP A 52 -14.94 -14.12 7.82
N SER A 53 -15.10 -12.78 7.75
CA SER A 53 -15.84 -12.13 6.68
C SER A 53 -15.07 -12.03 5.36
N VAL A 54 -15.78 -11.70 4.27
CA VAL A 54 -15.18 -11.39 2.96
C VAL A 54 -14.19 -10.20 3.05
N PHE A 55 -14.41 -9.28 3.99
CA PHE A 55 -13.57 -8.10 4.24
C PHE A 55 -12.55 -8.29 5.37
N LYS A 56 -12.18 -9.54 5.68
CA LYS A 56 -11.05 -9.84 6.57
C LYS A 56 -9.73 -9.28 6.02
N ALA A 57 -8.71 -9.22 6.86
CA ALA A 57 -7.37 -8.87 6.43
C ALA A 57 -6.74 -10.01 5.61
N TYR A 58 -6.17 -9.65 4.45
CA TYR A 58 -5.57 -10.56 3.47
C TYR A 58 -4.04 -10.57 3.50
N GLY A 59 -3.45 -9.99 4.55
CA GLY A 59 -2.02 -10.00 4.79
C GLY A 59 -1.53 -8.76 5.51
N ASP A 60 -0.21 -8.63 5.55
CA ASP A 60 0.52 -7.59 6.26
C ASP A 60 1.51 -6.87 5.35
N VAL A 61 1.75 -5.59 5.60
CA VAL A 61 2.89 -4.86 5.03
C VAL A 61 4.05 -4.99 6.00
N ILE A 62 5.16 -5.58 5.58
CA ILE A 62 6.31 -5.83 6.44
C ILE A 62 7.43 -4.81 6.26
N ALA A 63 7.46 -4.11 5.13
CA ALA A 63 8.42 -3.05 4.88
C ALA A 63 7.89 -2.08 3.82
N VAL A 64 8.34 -0.84 3.89
CA VAL A 64 8.07 0.18 2.88
C VAL A 64 9.39 0.85 2.50
N SER A 65 9.59 1.10 1.22
CA SER A 65 10.75 1.81 0.69
C SER A 65 10.33 2.78 -0.40
N VAL A 66 11.19 3.73 -0.73
CA VAL A 66 11.02 4.60 -1.90
C VAL A 66 12.14 4.41 -2.90
N LYS A 67 11.85 4.66 -4.17
CA LYS A 67 12.82 4.65 -5.27
C LYS A 67 12.36 5.62 -6.34
N GLU A 68 13.29 6.34 -6.95
CA GLU A 68 13.01 7.16 -8.12
C GLU A 68 12.94 6.30 -9.38
N GLU A 69 11.84 6.41 -10.12
CA GLU A 69 11.62 5.73 -11.40
C GLU A 69 11.09 6.73 -12.42
N ASN A 70 11.75 6.81 -13.58
CA ASN A 70 11.34 7.70 -14.69
C ASN A 70 11.20 9.18 -14.26
N GLY A 71 12.06 9.66 -13.35
CA GLY A 71 12.02 11.03 -12.83
C GLY A 71 10.96 11.29 -11.77
N ALA A 72 10.23 10.26 -11.34
CA ALA A 72 9.19 10.34 -10.31
C ALA A 72 9.53 9.47 -9.09
N MET A 73 9.31 9.99 -7.88
CA MET A 73 9.40 9.19 -6.66
C MET A 73 8.27 8.16 -6.60
N ALA A 74 8.63 6.89 -6.47
CA ALA A 74 7.70 5.78 -6.32
C ALA A 74 7.87 5.12 -4.95
N LEU A 75 6.74 4.78 -4.34
CA LEU A 75 6.67 4.08 -3.07
C LEU A 75 6.50 2.59 -3.33
N PHE A 76 7.20 1.76 -2.59
CA PHE A 76 7.15 0.30 -2.69
C PHE A 76 6.78 -0.30 -1.33
N ALA A 77 5.83 -1.23 -1.33
CA ALA A 77 5.48 -2.01 -0.15
C ALA A 77 5.89 -3.46 -0.34
N THR A 78 6.51 -4.02 0.68
CA THR A 78 6.78 -5.45 0.79
C THR A 78 5.68 -6.06 1.64
N ILE A 79 5.01 -7.07 1.10
CA ILE A 79 3.83 -7.67 1.73
C ILE A 79 4.07 -9.13 2.10
N ASP A 80 3.40 -9.56 3.17
CA ASP A 80 3.19 -10.94 3.58
C ASP A 80 1.72 -11.31 3.32
N PRO A 81 1.38 -11.82 2.12
CA PRO A 81 0.00 -12.11 1.73
C PRO A 81 -0.49 -13.43 2.31
N THR A 82 -1.78 -13.50 2.65
CA THR A 82 -2.42 -14.78 3.00
C THR A 82 -2.57 -15.69 1.77
N ALA A 83 -2.78 -16.99 2.01
CA ALA A 83 -3.06 -17.95 0.94
C ALA A 83 -4.28 -17.55 0.09
N ASP A 84 -5.30 -16.97 0.72
CA ASP A 84 -6.51 -16.51 0.04
C ASP A 84 -6.22 -15.33 -0.91
N LEU A 85 -5.34 -14.40 -0.52
CA LEU A 85 -4.93 -13.30 -1.41
C LEU A 85 -4.20 -13.81 -2.64
N ILE A 86 -3.29 -14.77 -2.43
CA ILE A 86 -2.55 -15.41 -3.53
C ILE A 86 -3.53 -16.11 -4.47
N LYS A 87 -4.53 -16.81 -3.94
CA LYS A 87 -5.56 -17.49 -4.73
C LYS A 87 -6.38 -16.49 -5.55
N MET A 88 -6.90 -15.43 -4.94
CA MET A 88 -7.67 -14.39 -5.64
C MET A 88 -6.86 -13.73 -6.76
N ASN A 89 -5.59 -13.42 -6.50
CA ASN A 89 -4.72 -12.82 -7.50
C ASN A 89 -4.47 -13.76 -8.70
N LYS A 90 -4.30 -15.06 -8.46
CA LYS A 90 -4.19 -16.09 -9.53
C LYS A 90 -5.46 -16.19 -10.38
N GLU A 91 -6.62 -15.97 -9.77
CA GLU A 91 -7.91 -15.87 -10.47
C GLU A 91 -8.11 -14.51 -11.15
N ARG A 92 -7.08 -13.65 -11.18
CA ARG A 92 -7.08 -12.30 -11.76
C ARG A 92 -8.05 -11.35 -11.05
N GLN A 93 -8.37 -11.61 -9.78
CA GLN A 93 -9.10 -10.69 -8.93
C GLN A 93 -8.12 -9.82 -8.14
N LYS A 94 -8.45 -8.54 -7.94
CA LYS A 94 -7.67 -7.58 -7.13
C LYS A 94 -6.18 -7.54 -7.51
N VAL A 95 -5.93 -7.48 -8.82
CA VAL A 95 -4.58 -7.46 -9.42
C VAL A 95 -3.90 -6.11 -9.20
N TYR A 96 -4.69 -5.05 -9.31
CA TYR A 96 -4.31 -3.71 -8.93
C TYR A 96 -4.74 -3.46 -7.53
N THR A 97 -4.11 -2.46 -7.00
CA THR A 97 -4.13 -2.24 -5.60
C THR A 97 -4.21 -0.66 -5.42
N SER A 98 -4.43 -0.03 -4.26
CA SER A 98 -4.60 1.42 -3.95
C SER A 98 -4.15 1.81 -2.51
N ILE A 99 -3.49 2.95 -2.28
CA ILE A 99 -3.11 3.34 -0.91
C ILE A 99 -4.10 4.31 -0.29
N GLU A 100 -4.43 4.10 0.98
CA GLU A 100 -5.04 5.13 1.80
C GLU A 100 -3.97 5.72 2.72
N VAL A 101 -3.99 7.04 2.79
CA VAL A 101 -3.07 7.79 3.63
C VAL A 101 -3.84 8.93 4.27
N ASP A 102 -3.67 9.08 5.58
CA ASP A 102 -4.26 10.16 6.36
C ASP A 102 -3.28 11.35 6.40
N PRO A 103 -3.63 12.49 5.78
CA PRO A 103 -2.77 13.69 5.76
C PRO A 103 -2.62 14.35 7.13
N THR A 104 -3.53 14.13 8.07
CA THR A 104 -3.47 14.75 9.41
C THR A 104 -2.37 14.13 10.27
N LEU A 105 -1.91 12.94 9.91
CA LEU A 105 -0.82 12.23 10.56
C LEU A 105 0.56 12.60 10.00
N GLN A 106 0.65 13.68 9.22
CA GLN A 106 1.91 14.26 8.75
C GLN A 106 2.75 14.88 9.89
N ALA A 107 2.13 15.26 11.02
CA ALA A 107 2.81 15.95 12.14
C ALA A 107 3.22 15.04 13.31
N GLN A 108 2.66 13.84 13.41
CA GLN A 108 3.08 12.81 14.36
C GLN A 108 3.31 11.56 13.57
N ALA A 109 4.53 11.02 13.58
CA ALA A 109 4.97 9.82 12.88
C ALA A 109 4.01 8.61 12.99
N LYS A 110 2.89 8.65 12.27
CA LYS A 110 1.83 7.65 12.26
C LYS A 110 1.13 7.64 10.90
N PRO A 111 1.81 7.40 9.77
CA PRO A 111 1.06 6.98 8.60
C PRO A 111 0.39 5.65 8.98
N ILE A 112 -0.95 5.62 9.00
CA ILE A 112 -1.71 4.36 8.97
C ILE A 112 -1.67 3.94 7.51
N TRP A 113 -1.02 2.83 7.22
CA TRP A 113 -0.87 2.37 5.86
C TRP A 113 -1.94 1.34 5.57
N TRP A 114 -2.64 1.54 4.47
CA TRP A 114 -3.40 0.47 3.84
C TRP A 114 -2.76 0.32 2.47
N ALA A 115 -1.96 -0.73 2.30
CA ALA A 115 -1.34 -1.03 1.02
C ALA A 115 -2.34 -1.81 0.18
N LEU A 116 -2.84 -1.13 -0.82
CA LEU A 116 -3.14 -1.73 -2.09
C LEU A 116 -2.18 -0.85 -3.04
N LEU A 117 -1.49 -1.37 -4.04
CA LEU A 117 -0.72 -0.75 -5.13
C LEU A 117 -1.45 -0.32 -6.42
N SER A 118 -1.64 0.98 -6.66
CA SER A 118 -2.03 1.47 -8.00
C SER A 118 -0.96 2.40 -8.49
N PRO A 119 -0.48 2.17 -9.71
CA PRO A 119 -0.26 3.30 -10.58
C PRO A 119 -0.96 3.13 -11.92
N ILE A 120 -1.48 4.28 -12.35
CA ILE A 120 -1.71 4.67 -13.73
C ILE A 120 -0.53 4.19 -14.58
N THR A 121 -0.77 3.15 -15.38
CA THR A 121 -0.32 2.86 -16.76
C THR A 121 -0.16 1.34 -16.94
N PRO A 122 -0.81 0.73 -17.95
CA PRO A 122 -0.60 -0.67 -18.28
C PRO A 122 0.84 -0.89 -18.80
N PRO A 123 1.47 -2.04 -18.53
CA PRO A 123 2.69 -2.42 -19.23
C PRO A 123 2.37 -2.67 -20.72
N ALA A 124 3.24 -2.16 -21.59
CA ALA A 124 3.35 -2.63 -22.98
C ALA A 124 3.87 -4.08 -23.00
#